data_AF-A0A9Q2WHT8-F1
#
_entry.id   AF-A0A9Q2WHT8-F1
#
_cell.length_a   1.000
_cell.length_b   1.000
_cell.length_c   1.000
_cell.angle_alpha   90.00
_cell.angle_beta   90.00
_cell.angle_gamma   90.00
#
_symmetry.space_group_name_H-M   'P 1'
#
loop_
_entity.id
_entity.type
_entity.pdbx_description
1 polymer ?
#
loop_
_entity_poly.entity_id
_entity_poly.type
_entity_poly.pdbx_seq_one_letter_code
_entity_poly.pdbx_strand_id
1 'polypeptide(L)'
;MPDYIKRANASSLGNLRFVSTASLERGLDGGYETFYEYFFAIYHCSYAEDSGIKERRLELSKTYPKNVVVVGDYFVLTGEAAYQALIAYYYTLTITDTLSEEYREYIAKRLEDVTTAHKESQSLPIPIDLTEGQLANDRQMELLTCIAIGNGQVVLQNKA
;
A
#
# COMPACT_ATOMS: atom_id res chain seq x y z
N MET A 1 6.32 3.78 43.35
CA MET A 1 5.42 3.14 42.37
C MET A 1 4.02 3.69 42.60
N PRO A 2 3.26 4.08 41.55
CA PRO A 2 3.25 3.45 40.23
C PRO A 2 3.62 4.40 39.08
N ASP A 3 4.36 3.87 38.10
CA ASP A 3 4.28 4.38 36.73
C ASP A 3 2.87 4.13 36.25
N TYR A 4 2.04 5.17 36.26
CA TYR A 4 0.78 5.14 35.54
C TYR A 4 1.13 5.17 34.06
N ILE A 5 1.18 3.99 33.44
CA ILE A 5 0.95 3.87 32.00
C ILE A 5 -0.40 4.54 31.77
N LYS A 6 -0.39 5.77 31.24
CA LYS A 6 -1.59 6.44 30.77
C LYS A 6 -2.14 5.55 29.66
N ARG A 7 -3.15 4.74 29.99
CA ARG A 7 -3.89 3.98 28.99
C ARG A 7 -4.42 4.98 27.98
N ALA A 8 -4.15 4.71 26.71
CA ALA A 8 -4.69 5.50 25.64
C ALA A 8 -6.23 5.51 25.77
N ASN A 9 -6.82 6.69 25.94
CA ASN A 9 -8.25 6.88 25.81
C ASN A 9 -8.52 7.76 24.57
N ALA A 10 -9.77 7.83 24.14
CA ALA A 10 -10.15 8.54 22.91
C ALA A 10 -9.70 10.01 22.87
N SER A 11 -9.35 10.61 24.02
CA SER A 11 -8.85 11.98 24.13
C SER A 11 -7.32 12.10 24.25
N SER A 12 -6.57 11.00 24.43
CA SER A 12 -5.09 11.01 24.52
C SER A 12 -4.37 10.54 23.25
N LEU A 13 -5.10 9.99 22.26
CA LEU A 13 -4.60 9.50 20.96
C LEU A 13 -4.63 10.55 19.84
N GLY A 14 -4.51 11.82 20.20
CA GLY A 14 -4.98 12.96 19.41
C GLY A 14 -4.37 13.24 18.03
N ASN A 15 -3.84 12.27 17.27
CA ASN A 15 -3.61 12.35 15.81
C ASN A 15 -3.26 11.02 15.10
N LEU A 16 -3.19 9.85 15.78
CA LEU A 16 -2.85 8.59 15.10
C LEU A 16 -4.09 7.94 14.47
N ARG A 17 -4.11 7.87 13.13
CA ARG A 17 -5.14 7.17 12.36
C ARG A 17 -4.50 6.24 11.33
N PHE A 18 -5.14 5.10 11.07
CA PHE A 18 -4.82 4.29 9.91
C PHE A 18 -5.43 4.93 8.65
N VAL A 19 -4.70 4.87 7.52
CA VAL A 19 -5.19 5.27 6.20
C VAL A 19 -4.82 4.17 5.22
N SER A 20 -5.81 3.57 4.54
CA SER A 20 -5.56 2.55 3.53
C SER A 20 -4.91 3.12 2.27
N THR A 21 -4.21 2.28 1.51
CA THR A 21 -3.66 2.65 0.18
C THR A 21 -4.74 3.18 -0.76
N ALA A 22 -5.93 2.58 -0.76
CA ALA A 22 -7.08 3.06 -1.53
C ALA A 22 -7.58 4.44 -1.06
N SER A 23 -7.43 4.77 0.22
CA SER A 23 -7.78 6.10 0.74
C SER A 23 -6.71 7.14 0.42
N LEU A 24 -5.43 6.77 0.48
CA LEU A 24 -4.32 7.61 0.02
C LEU A 24 -4.47 7.93 -1.47
N GLU A 25 -4.82 6.94 -2.29
CA GLU A 25 -5.04 7.11 -3.73
C GLU A 25 -6.17 8.10 -4.04
N ARG A 26 -7.31 8.00 -3.33
CA ARG A 26 -8.41 8.97 -3.48
C ARG A 26 -8.03 10.39 -3.06
N GLY A 27 -7.01 10.53 -2.22
CA GLY A 27 -6.49 11.81 -1.76
C GLY A 27 -5.47 12.44 -2.71
N LEU A 28 -5.09 11.76 -3.80
CA LEU A 28 -4.13 12.31 -4.76
C LEU A 28 -4.72 13.55 -5.45
N ASP A 29 -4.01 14.66 -5.34
CA ASP A 29 -4.37 15.95 -5.93
C ASP A 29 -3.46 16.34 -7.12
N GLY A 30 -2.52 15.46 -7.47
CA GLY A 30 -1.49 15.69 -8.48
C GLY A 30 -0.20 16.30 -7.93
N GLY A 31 -0.15 16.60 -6.63
CA GLY A 31 1.01 17.08 -5.92
C GLY A 31 2.02 16.00 -5.58
N TYR A 32 3.26 16.42 -5.39
CA TYR A 32 4.39 15.56 -5.05
C TYR A 32 4.18 14.83 -3.72
N GLU A 33 3.81 15.55 -2.65
CA GLU A 33 3.83 15.01 -1.28
C GLU A 33 2.87 13.83 -1.12
N THR A 34 1.60 14.01 -1.50
CA THR A 34 0.58 12.96 -1.41
C THR A 34 0.89 11.77 -2.30
N PHE A 35 1.51 12.00 -3.46
CA PHE A 35 1.90 10.91 -4.35
C PHE A 35 3.03 10.07 -3.75
N TYR A 36 4.01 10.68 -3.09
CA TYR A 36 5.09 9.95 -2.45
C TYR A 36 4.61 9.13 -1.26
N GLU A 37 3.70 9.68 -0.45
CA GLU A 37 3.07 8.92 0.64
C GLU A 37 2.32 7.69 0.11
N TYR A 38 1.52 7.89 -0.94
CA TYR A 38 0.81 6.81 -1.63
C TYR A 38 1.77 5.76 -2.20
N PHE A 39 2.81 6.20 -2.91
CA PHE A 39 3.78 5.32 -3.55
C PHE A 39 4.56 4.50 -2.51
N PHE A 40 5.02 5.16 -1.44
CA PHE A 40 5.72 4.50 -0.34
C PHE A 40 4.81 3.49 0.37
N ALA A 41 3.52 3.80 0.57
CA ALA A 41 2.58 2.89 1.21
C ALA A 41 2.36 1.58 0.42
N ILE A 42 2.65 1.57 -0.89
CA ILE A 42 2.54 0.37 -1.73
C ILE A 42 3.89 -0.33 -1.89
N TYR A 43 4.96 0.44 -2.17
CA TYR A 43 6.24 -0.09 -2.62
C TYR A 43 7.37 0.01 -1.59
N HIS A 44 7.10 0.55 -0.41
CA HIS A 44 8.05 0.70 0.70
C HIS A 44 9.38 1.38 0.30
N CYS A 45 9.33 2.25 -0.71
CA CYS A 45 10.44 3.05 -1.19
C CYS A 45 9.92 4.41 -1.67
N SER A 46 10.81 5.40 -1.72
CA SER A 46 10.47 6.73 -2.21
C SER A 46 10.43 6.74 -3.73
N TYR A 47 9.53 7.52 -4.34
CA TYR A 47 9.50 7.66 -5.80
C TYR A 47 10.74 8.42 -6.37
N ALA A 48 11.48 9.12 -5.49
CA ALA A 48 12.73 9.80 -5.84
C ALA A 48 13.93 8.84 -5.82
N GLU A 49 13.83 7.74 -5.08
CA GLU A 49 14.88 6.73 -5.01
C GLU A 49 14.97 6.00 -6.35
N ASP A 50 16.21 5.74 -6.76
CA ASP A 50 16.50 4.85 -7.89
C ASP A 50 16.10 3.44 -7.46
N SER A 51 14.96 2.98 -7.97
CA SER A 51 14.32 1.75 -7.53
C SER A 51 13.68 1.08 -8.73
N GLY A 52 14.05 -0.18 -9.00
CA GLY A 52 13.60 -0.94 -10.19
C GLY A 52 12.09 -0.96 -10.44
N ILE A 53 11.29 -0.71 -9.41
CA ILE A 53 9.83 -0.62 -9.51
C ILE A 53 9.37 0.65 -10.24
N LYS A 54 10.09 1.77 -10.12
CA LYS A 54 9.79 3.00 -10.85
C LYS A 54 9.97 2.80 -12.35
N GLU A 55 11.10 2.22 -12.77
CA GLU A 55 11.35 1.90 -14.18
C GLU A 55 10.30 0.93 -14.68
N ARG A 56 9.98 -0.11 -13.90
CA ARG A 56 8.94 -1.08 -14.25
C ARG A 56 7.58 -0.43 -14.48
N ARG A 57 7.16 0.51 -13.62
CA ARG A 57 5.90 1.25 -13.80
C ARG A 57 5.92 2.12 -15.05
N LEU A 58 7.05 2.75 -15.37
CA LEU A 58 7.22 3.55 -16.59
C LEU A 58 7.22 2.69 -17.87
N GLU A 59 7.71 1.46 -17.82
CA GLU A 59 7.60 0.50 -18.93
C GLU A 59 6.16 0.04 -19.13
N LEU A 60 5.47 -0.27 -18.03
CA LEU A 60 4.08 -0.70 -18.04
C LEU A 60 3.17 0.41 -18.56
N SER A 61 3.42 1.67 -18.23
CA SER A 61 2.63 2.80 -18.73
C SER A 61 2.74 2.96 -20.26
N LYS A 62 3.88 2.61 -20.85
CA LYS A 62 4.09 2.59 -22.31
C LYS A 62 3.44 1.37 -22.96
N THR A 63 3.45 0.23 -22.27
CA THR A 63 2.91 -1.04 -22.77
C THR A 63 1.38 -1.07 -22.73
N TYR A 64 0.79 -0.50 -21.68
CA TYR A 64 -0.64 -0.46 -21.41
C TYR A 64 -1.15 0.98 -21.27
N PRO A 65 -1.10 1.81 -22.32
CA PRO A 65 -1.40 3.24 -22.22
C PRO A 65 -2.87 3.54 -21.81
N LYS A 66 -3.79 2.58 -22.01
CA LYS A 66 -5.19 2.70 -21.57
C LYS A 66 -5.38 2.43 -20.07
N ASN A 67 -4.40 1.81 -19.43
CA ASN A 67 -4.40 1.45 -18.02
C ASN A 67 -3.59 2.45 -17.17
N VAL A 68 -3.52 3.70 -17.63
CA VAL A 68 -2.80 4.79 -17.01
C VAL A 68 -3.77 5.91 -16.72
N VAL A 69 -3.89 6.27 -15.45
CA VAL A 69 -4.65 7.45 -15.02
C VAL A 69 -3.65 8.52 -14.59
N VAL A 70 -3.60 9.61 -15.35
CA VAL A 70 -2.73 10.76 -15.05
C VAL A 70 -3.31 11.56 -13.89
N VAL A 71 -2.46 11.89 -12.92
CA VAL A 71 -2.81 12.67 -11.72
C VAL A 71 -1.72 13.73 -11.52
N GLY A 72 -1.97 14.95 -12.00
CA GLY A 72 -0.95 16.01 -12.06
C GLY A 72 0.25 15.58 -12.90
N ASP A 73 1.44 15.65 -12.31
CA ASP A 73 2.71 15.23 -12.93
C ASP A 73 2.98 13.72 -12.81
N TYR A 74 2.11 12.97 -12.12
CA TYR A 74 2.26 11.55 -11.85
C TYR A 74 1.16 10.71 -12.52
N PHE A 75 1.19 9.41 -12.28
CA PHE A 75 0.18 8.48 -12.74
C PHE A 75 -0.04 7.32 -11.77
N VAL A 76 -1.24 6.77 -11.86
CA VAL A 76 -1.67 5.51 -11.22
C VAL A 76 -1.92 4.49 -12.32
N LEU A 77 -1.47 3.26 -12.13
CA LEU A 77 -1.79 2.15 -13.03
C LEU A 77 -3.13 1.51 -12.64
N THR A 78 -3.82 0.95 -13.62
CA THR A 78 -5.07 0.22 -13.43
C THR A 78 -5.05 -1.15 -14.11
N GLY A 79 -6.00 -2.02 -13.79
CA GLY A 79 -6.21 -3.30 -14.46
C GLY A 79 -4.95 -4.17 -14.52
N GLU A 80 -4.62 -4.66 -15.71
CA GLU A 80 -3.45 -5.52 -15.95
C GLU A 80 -2.12 -4.83 -15.60
N ALA A 81 -1.99 -3.53 -15.88
CA ALA A 81 -0.74 -2.81 -15.59
C ALA A 81 -0.49 -2.69 -14.08
N ALA A 82 -1.54 -2.39 -13.30
CA ALA A 82 -1.47 -2.35 -11.84
C ALA A 82 -1.09 -3.72 -11.27
N TYR A 83 -1.77 -4.76 -11.77
CA TYR A 83 -1.50 -6.14 -11.37
C TYR A 83 -0.04 -6.53 -11.65
N GLN A 84 0.48 -6.28 -12.86
CA GLN A 84 1.86 -6.60 -13.20
C GLN A 84 2.90 -5.85 -12.38
N ALA A 85 2.65 -4.59 -12.02
CA ALA A 85 3.54 -3.83 -11.14
C ALA A 85 3.58 -4.45 -9.73
N LEU A 86 2.42 -4.77 -9.17
CA LEU A 86 2.30 -5.33 -7.82
C LEU A 86 2.87 -6.74 -7.70
N ILE A 87 2.57 -7.63 -8.66
CA ILE A 87 3.13 -8.99 -8.61
C ILE A 87 4.64 -8.98 -8.77
N ALA A 88 5.20 -8.12 -9.63
CA ALA A 88 6.64 -8.01 -9.79
C ALA A 88 7.28 -7.60 -8.46
N TYR A 89 6.72 -6.57 -7.82
CA TYR A 89 7.19 -6.10 -6.51
C TYR A 89 7.08 -7.17 -5.42
N TYR A 90 5.90 -7.74 -5.20
CA TYR A 90 5.71 -8.74 -4.16
C TYR A 90 6.51 -10.01 -4.42
N TYR A 91 6.60 -10.48 -5.66
CA TYR A 91 7.41 -11.64 -5.99
C TYR A 91 8.89 -11.40 -5.65
N THR A 92 9.45 -10.24 -5.99
CA THR A 92 10.83 -9.88 -5.60
C THR A 92 11.01 -9.95 -4.08
N LEU A 93 10.07 -9.43 -3.30
CA LEU A 93 10.14 -9.51 -1.84
C LEU A 93 10.07 -10.96 -1.33
N THR A 94 9.25 -11.83 -1.94
CA THR A 94 9.14 -13.24 -1.52
C THR A 94 10.42 -14.06 -1.74
N ILE A 95 11.30 -13.65 -2.66
CA ILE A 95 12.55 -14.36 -2.94
C ILE A 95 13.78 -13.69 -2.30
N THR A 96 13.60 -12.51 -1.68
CA THR A 96 14.69 -11.75 -1.07
C THR A 96 15.11 -12.39 0.25
N ASP A 97 16.37 -12.86 0.31
CA ASP A 97 16.93 -13.54 1.48
C ASP A 97 17.26 -12.61 2.65
N THR A 98 17.41 -11.31 2.40
CA THR A 98 17.69 -10.30 3.43
C THR A 98 16.50 -9.97 4.34
N LEU A 99 15.28 -10.42 3.99
CA LEU A 99 14.07 -10.22 4.79
C LEU A 99 13.86 -11.39 5.77
N SER A 100 13.05 -11.20 6.81
CA SER A 100 12.69 -12.31 7.69
C SER A 100 11.77 -13.30 6.97
N GLU A 101 11.73 -14.54 7.44
CA GLU A 101 10.84 -15.57 6.89
C GLU A 101 9.38 -15.19 7.08
N GLU A 102 9.00 -14.70 8.26
CA GLU A 102 7.63 -14.28 8.57
C GLU A 102 7.17 -13.13 7.66
N TYR A 103 8.08 -12.21 7.34
CA TYR A 103 7.77 -11.11 6.42
C TYR A 103 7.57 -11.64 5.00
N ARG A 104 8.43 -12.54 4.51
CA ARG A 104 8.26 -13.17 3.19
C ARG A 104 6.96 -13.96 3.09
N GLU A 105 6.59 -14.72 4.13
CA GLU A 105 5.33 -15.45 4.19
C GLU A 105 4.12 -14.52 4.14
N TYR A 106 4.18 -13.40 4.87
CA TYR A 106 3.16 -12.37 4.82
C TYR A 106 3.04 -11.78 3.40
N ILE A 107 4.15 -11.42 2.76
CA ILE A 107 4.12 -10.90 1.39
C ILE A 107 3.64 -11.96 0.38
N ALA A 108 3.93 -13.24 0.58
CA ALA A 108 3.40 -14.32 -0.26
C ALA A 108 1.86 -14.39 -0.19
N LYS A 109 1.27 -14.19 0.99
CA LYS A 109 -0.19 -14.06 1.15
C LYS A 109 -0.71 -12.81 0.43
N ARG A 110 0.00 -11.68 0.54
CA ARG A 110 -0.37 -10.45 -0.18
C ARG A 110 -0.33 -10.61 -1.70
N LEU A 111 0.63 -11.38 -2.23
CA LEU A 111 0.70 -11.74 -3.64
C LEU A 111 -0.51 -12.57 -4.07
N GLU A 112 -0.93 -13.54 -3.25
CA GLU A 112 -2.14 -14.33 -3.49
C GLU A 112 -3.41 -13.47 -3.46
N ASP A 113 -3.52 -12.56 -2.49
CA ASP A 113 -4.66 -11.63 -2.35
C ASP A 113 -4.80 -10.74 -3.59
N VAL A 114 -3.68 -10.14 -4.06
CA VAL A 114 -3.67 -9.31 -5.27
C VAL A 114 -4.06 -10.14 -6.50
N THR A 115 -3.52 -11.35 -6.62
CA THR A 115 -3.83 -12.25 -7.74
C THR A 115 -5.30 -12.63 -7.77
N THR A 116 -5.87 -12.93 -6.60
CA THR A 116 -7.28 -13.28 -6.46
C THR A 116 -8.17 -12.08 -6.78
N ALA A 117 -7.90 -10.92 -6.18
CA ALA A 117 -8.67 -9.70 -6.43
C ALA A 117 -8.65 -9.29 -7.91
N HIS A 118 -7.50 -9.38 -8.57
CA HIS A 118 -7.39 -9.13 -10.00
C HIS A 118 -8.24 -10.13 -10.81
N LYS A 119 -8.09 -11.44 -10.59
CA LYS A 119 -8.88 -12.47 -11.28
C LYS A 119 -10.38 -12.29 -11.09
N GLU A 120 -10.81 -12.00 -9.86
CA GLU A 120 -12.22 -11.75 -9.54
C GLU A 120 -12.74 -10.53 -10.29
N SER A 121 -12.00 -9.42 -10.31
CA SER A 121 -12.39 -8.20 -11.01
C SER A 121 -12.54 -8.38 -12.53
N GLN A 122 -11.70 -9.23 -13.12
CA GLN A 122 -11.70 -9.54 -14.55
C GLN A 122 -12.71 -10.62 -14.94
N SER A 123 -13.22 -11.40 -13.96
CA SER A 123 -14.21 -12.45 -14.18
C SER A 123 -15.66 -11.95 -14.12
N LEU A 124 -15.87 -10.67 -13.82
CA LEU A 124 -17.20 -10.06 -13.79
C LEU A 124 -17.83 -10.01 -15.20
N PRO A 125 -19.18 -10.01 -15.31
CA PRO A 125 -19.87 -9.88 -16.60
C PRO A 125 -19.43 -8.65 -17.41
N ILE A 126 -19.05 -7.58 -16.70
CA ILE A 126 -18.33 -6.43 -17.22
C ILE A 126 -17.05 -6.32 -16.39
N PRO A 127 -15.86 -6.61 -16.97
CA PRO A 127 -14.59 -6.50 -16.27
C PRO A 127 -14.36 -5.11 -15.69
N ILE A 128 -13.78 -5.05 -14.49
CA ILE A 128 -13.46 -3.79 -13.82
C ILE A 128 -11.94 -3.71 -13.62
N ASP A 129 -11.36 -2.61 -14.09
CA ASP A 129 -9.93 -2.33 -13.87
C ASP A 129 -9.74 -1.69 -12.49
N LEU A 130 -9.24 -2.50 -11.55
CA LEU A 130 -8.84 -2.02 -10.24
C LEU A 130 -7.51 -1.25 -10.32
N THR A 131 -7.38 -0.23 -9.49
CA THR A 131 -6.14 0.56 -9.37
C THR A 131 -5.08 -0.15 -8.52
N GLU A 132 -3.84 0.34 -8.59
CA GLU A 132 -2.75 -0.07 -7.69
C GLU A 132 -3.16 0.04 -6.21
N GLY A 133 -3.75 1.17 -5.79
CA GLY A 133 -4.18 1.38 -4.41
C GLY A 133 -5.31 0.43 -3.98
N GLN A 134 -6.24 0.12 -4.88
CA GLN A 134 -7.33 -0.83 -4.62
C GLN A 134 -6.84 -2.28 -4.50
N LEU A 135 -5.94 -2.71 -5.39
CA LEU A 135 -5.35 -4.05 -5.35
C LEU A 135 -4.41 -4.22 -4.14
N ALA A 136 -3.60 -3.21 -3.83
CA ALA A 136 -2.63 -3.27 -2.73
C ALA A 136 -3.27 -3.23 -1.34
N ASN A 137 -4.55 -2.86 -1.22
CA ASN A 137 -5.21 -2.64 0.07
C ASN A 137 -5.16 -3.87 0.99
N ASP A 138 -4.52 -3.72 2.16
CA ASP A 138 -4.42 -4.77 3.16
C ASP A 138 -5.44 -4.59 4.28
N ARG A 139 -6.54 -5.33 4.17
CA ARG A 139 -7.63 -5.36 5.15
C ARG A 139 -7.20 -5.99 6.48
N GLN A 140 -6.24 -6.92 6.46
CA GLN A 140 -5.75 -7.55 7.68
C GLN A 140 -4.89 -6.56 8.48
N MET A 141 -3.96 -5.87 7.81
CA MET A 141 -3.17 -4.81 8.43
C MET A 141 -4.08 -3.69 8.96
N GLU A 142 -5.09 -3.27 8.20
CA GLU A 142 -6.09 -2.30 8.63
C GLU A 142 -6.77 -2.74 9.93
N LEU A 143 -7.31 -3.97 9.97
CA LEU A 143 -8.00 -4.51 11.14
C LEU A 143 -7.08 -4.57 12.36
N LEU A 144 -5.88 -5.14 12.21
CA LEU A 144 -4.92 -5.30 13.29
C LEU A 144 -4.43 -3.94 13.81
N THR A 145 -4.20 -2.98 12.93
CA THR A 145 -3.81 -1.62 13.30
C THR A 145 -4.92 -0.92 14.08
N CYS A 146 -6.17 -1.02 13.61
CA CYS A 146 -7.33 -0.46 14.32
C CYS A 146 -7.50 -1.08 15.71
N ILE A 147 -7.33 -2.41 15.84
CA ILE A 147 -7.36 -3.10 17.13
C ILE A 147 -6.24 -2.59 18.04
N ALA A 148 -5.01 -2.48 17.53
CA ALA A 148 -3.87 -2.02 18.31
C ALA A 148 -4.04 -0.57 18.79
N ILE A 149 -4.55 0.33 17.94
CA ILE A 149 -4.89 1.71 18.31
C ILE A 149 -5.98 1.72 19.37
N GLY A 150 -7.08 0.99 19.16
CA GLY A 150 -8.20 0.90 20.09
C GLY A 150 -7.83 0.33 21.47
N ASN A 151 -6.88 -0.61 21.51
CA ASN A 151 -6.35 -1.19 22.74
C ASN A 151 -5.27 -0.32 23.41
N GLY A 152 -4.85 0.78 22.79
CA GLY A 152 -3.73 1.59 23.28
C GLY A 152 -2.37 0.89 23.22
N GLN A 153 -2.23 -0.09 22.32
CA GLN A 153 -0.98 -0.83 22.06
C GLN A 153 -0.06 -0.09 21.09
N VAL A 154 -0.54 1.00 20.47
CA VAL A 154 0.27 1.95 19.72
C VAL A 154 0.58 3.14 20.62
N VAL A 155 1.86 3.33 20.94
CA VAL A 155 2.34 4.47 21.73
C VAL A 155 3.14 5.40 20.83
N LEU A 156 2.82 6.70 20.86
CA LEU A 156 3.68 7.71 20.25
C LEU A 156 4.99 7.73 21.03
N GLN A 157 6.10 7.42 20.36
CA GLN A 157 7.41 7.66 20.93
C GLN A 157 7.57 9.18 21.01
N ASN A 158 7.39 9.75 22.21
CA ASN A 158 7.70 11.16 22.43
C ASN A 158 9.15 11.38 21.97
N LYS A 159 9.36 12.32 21.03
CA LYS A 159 10.70 12.81 20.71
C LYS A 159 11.36 13.22 22.03
N ALA A 160 12.47 12.57 22.36
CA ALA A 160 13.38 13.03 23.40
C ALA A 160 13.97 14.39 23.01
#